data_AF-A0A1L9R6S9-F1
#
_entry.id   AF-A0A1L9R6S9-F1
#
_cell.length_a   1.000
_cell.length_b   1.000
_cell.length_c   1.000
_cell.angle_alpha   90.00
_cell.angle_beta   90.00
_cell.angle_gamma   90.00
#
_symmetry.space_group_name_H-M   'P 1'
#
loop_
_entity.id
_entity.type
_entity.pdbx_description
1 polymer ?
#
loop_
_entity_poly.entity_id
_entity_poly.type
_entity_poly.pdbx_seq_one_letter_code
_entity_poly.pdbx_strand_id
1 'polypeptide(L)'
;MTQTVSEFIFFKVKPSVKPEDPDSEEGAEFLRLMQTVKHQSGYQSSSWGRTVEDENTIAWVVDWSDARGASHANKLFPGFIQNGTEVLTLYVTLTPPNSETDALSTNPVTEICALSFPSSMTPDDLLKLNADLINFRTALMERLPPSSRPKSWATGYMNRPGTLEHKGSPSGHATVHVLAVGWESVEAHRAARETKEFAESIKPIRQRALALAQGLGMKHVTFRKL
;
A
#
# COMPACT_ATOMS: atom_id res chain seq x y z
N MET A 1 23.08 -7.08 7.72
CA MET A 1 22.29 -5.84 7.62
C MET A 1 20.83 -6.26 7.68
N THR A 2 20.06 -5.73 8.61
CA THR A 2 18.61 -6.03 8.71
C THR A 2 17.87 -5.15 7.72
N GLN A 3 17.02 -5.76 6.89
CA GLN A 3 16.23 -5.06 5.87
C GLN A 3 14.91 -4.60 6.48
N THR A 4 14.60 -3.30 6.40
CA THR A 4 13.31 -2.77 6.86
C THR A 4 12.15 -3.39 6.06
N VAL A 5 11.10 -3.76 6.78
CA VAL A 5 9.87 -4.31 6.20
C VAL A 5 8.69 -3.44 6.60
N SER A 6 7.92 -2.98 5.62
CA SER A 6 6.69 -2.23 5.84
C SER A 6 5.50 -3.18 5.88
N GLU A 7 4.77 -3.19 6.98
CA GLU A 7 3.49 -3.87 7.14
C GLU A 7 2.36 -2.94 6.74
N PHE A 8 1.73 -3.21 5.60
CA PHE A 8 0.53 -2.53 5.11
C PHE A 8 -0.71 -3.24 5.63
N ILE A 9 -1.58 -2.51 6.31
CA ILE A 9 -2.75 -3.05 7.00
C ILE A 9 -3.97 -2.26 6.53
N PHE A 10 -4.98 -2.96 6.02
CA PHE A 10 -6.24 -2.37 5.58
C PHE A 10 -7.40 -3.05 6.29
N PHE A 11 -8.30 -2.25 6.86
CA PHE A 11 -9.49 -2.76 7.53
C PHE A 11 -10.58 -1.69 7.55
N LYS A 12 -11.83 -2.15 7.62
CA LYS A 12 -12.99 -1.26 7.81
C LYS A 12 -13.25 -1.08 9.29
N VAL A 13 -13.33 0.17 9.73
CA VAL A 13 -13.78 0.53 11.08
C VAL A 13 -15.28 0.74 11.10
N LYS A 14 -15.91 0.61 12.27
CA LYS A 14 -17.30 1.01 12.47
C LYS A 14 -17.45 2.50 12.13
N PRO A 15 -18.58 2.94 11.55
CA PRO A 15 -18.79 4.36 11.22
C PRO A 15 -18.69 5.32 12.41
N SER A 16 -18.91 4.85 13.64
CA SER A 16 -18.78 5.63 14.88
C SER A 16 -17.33 5.96 15.27
N VAL A 17 -16.36 5.15 14.80
CA VAL A 17 -14.94 5.35 15.09
C VAL A 17 -14.43 6.54 14.27
N LYS A 18 -14.22 7.68 14.93
CA LYS A 18 -13.75 8.94 14.33
C LYS A 18 -12.43 9.41 14.95
N PRO A 19 -11.28 8.78 14.63
CA PRO A 19 -9.98 9.13 15.22
C PRO A 19 -9.48 10.54 14.84
N GLU A 20 -10.08 11.14 13.80
CA GLU A 20 -9.77 12.50 13.37
C GLU A 20 -10.47 13.57 14.22
N ASP A 21 -11.52 13.20 14.94
CA ASP A 21 -12.32 14.08 15.79
C ASP A 21 -11.71 14.10 17.21
N PRO A 22 -11.16 15.24 17.67
CA PRO A 22 -10.54 15.33 18.99
C PRO A 22 -11.53 15.08 20.14
N ASP A 23 -12.84 15.23 19.91
CA ASP A 23 -13.88 15.03 20.91
C ASP A 23 -14.42 13.58 20.90
N SER A 24 -13.94 12.71 19.99
CA SER A 24 -14.35 11.31 19.91
C SER A 24 -13.59 10.45 20.92
N GLU A 25 -14.24 10.04 22.00
CA GLU A 25 -13.66 9.09 22.97
C GLU A 25 -13.28 7.74 22.31
N GLU A 26 -14.15 7.19 21.46
CA GLU A 26 -13.90 5.94 20.72
C GLU A 26 -12.72 6.12 19.73
N GLY A 27 -12.64 7.28 19.07
CA GLY A 27 -11.52 7.65 18.21
C GLY A 27 -10.19 7.75 18.96
N ALA A 28 -10.19 8.41 20.13
CA ALA A 28 -9.00 8.54 20.98
C ALA A 28 -8.53 7.19 21.51
N GLU A 29 -9.45 6.31 21.93
CA GLU A 29 -9.11 4.95 22.36
C GLU A 29 -8.48 4.14 21.23
N PHE A 30 -9.03 4.22 20.02
CA PHE A 30 -8.47 3.57 18.83
C PHE A 30 -7.04 4.03 18.56
N LEU A 31 -6.76 5.34 18.56
CA LEU A 31 -5.39 5.87 18.39
C LEU A 31 -4.44 5.39 19.48
N ARG A 32 -4.91 5.37 20.74
CA ARG A 32 -4.12 4.87 21.86
C ARG A 32 -3.71 3.41 21.65
N LEU A 33 -4.61 2.56 21.15
CA LEU A 33 -4.28 1.18 20.82
C LEU A 33 -3.27 1.07 19.69
N MET A 34 -3.39 1.88 18.62
CA MET A 34 -2.37 1.92 17.56
C MET A 34 -0.99 2.31 18.11
N GLN A 35 -0.94 3.26 19.05
CA GLN A 35 0.30 3.71 19.69
C GLN A 35 0.97 2.63 20.55
N THR A 36 0.24 1.64 21.07
CA THR A 36 0.85 0.53 21.83
C THR A 36 1.88 -0.26 21.02
N VAL A 37 1.75 -0.27 19.68
CA VAL A 37 2.67 -0.95 18.77
C VAL A 37 4.07 -0.33 18.79
N LYS A 38 4.20 0.93 19.19
CA LYS A 38 5.52 1.60 19.37
C LYS A 38 6.42 0.88 20.39
N HIS A 39 5.83 0.13 21.31
CA HIS A 39 6.57 -0.60 22.34
C HIS A 39 6.97 -2.01 21.90
N GLN A 40 6.59 -2.44 20.70
CA GLN A 40 6.99 -3.75 20.18
C GLN A 40 8.43 -3.72 19.66
N SER A 41 9.15 -4.83 19.87
CA SER A 41 10.54 -4.96 19.44
C SER A 41 10.65 -4.80 17.92
N GLY A 42 11.59 -3.96 17.48
CA GLY A 42 11.84 -3.71 16.07
C GLY A 42 10.90 -2.69 15.41
N TYR A 43 9.96 -2.06 16.15
CA TYR A 43 9.19 -0.94 15.62
C TYR A 43 10.12 0.23 15.23
N GLN A 44 9.91 0.82 14.05
CA GLN A 44 10.63 2.02 13.59
C GLN A 44 9.71 3.24 13.49
N SER A 45 8.60 3.09 12.77
CA SER A 45 7.63 4.17 12.55
C SER A 45 6.28 3.60 12.16
N SER A 46 5.23 4.41 12.25
CA SER A 46 3.96 4.08 11.64
C SER A 46 3.20 5.32 11.21
N SER A 47 2.38 5.16 10.18
CA SER A 47 1.52 6.20 9.64
C SER A 47 0.17 5.63 9.24
N TRP A 48 -0.89 6.39 9.39
CA TRP A 48 -2.25 5.92 9.09
C TRP A 48 -3.08 7.00 8.40
N GLY A 49 -4.15 6.60 7.74
CA GLY A 49 -5.16 7.50 7.21
C GLY A 49 -6.38 6.74 6.69
N ARG A 50 -7.45 7.48 6.39
CA ARG A 50 -8.61 6.94 5.68
C ARG A 50 -8.32 6.83 4.19
N THR A 51 -8.90 5.82 3.56
CA THR A 51 -8.90 5.75 2.10
C THR A 51 -9.93 6.70 1.52
N VAL A 52 -9.62 7.34 0.39
CA VAL A 52 -10.57 8.22 -0.32
C VAL A 52 -11.72 7.41 -0.93
N GLU A 53 -11.45 6.17 -1.35
CA GLU A 53 -12.42 5.28 -1.99
C GLU A 53 -13.51 4.79 -1.03
N ASP A 54 -13.18 4.70 0.26
CA ASP A 54 -14.10 4.31 1.32
C ASP A 54 -13.65 4.94 2.64
N GLU A 55 -14.40 5.92 3.12
CA GLU A 55 -14.08 6.65 4.34
C GLU A 55 -13.98 5.73 5.56
N ASN A 56 -14.67 4.59 5.58
CA ASN A 56 -14.61 3.66 6.72
C ASN A 56 -13.40 2.73 6.64
N THR A 57 -12.65 2.73 5.54
CA THR A 57 -11.42 1.94 5.43
C THR A 57 -10.22 2.74 5.93
N ILE A 58 -9.53 2.20 6.94
CA ILE A 58 -8.25 2.69 7.41
C ILE A 58 -7.13 1.94 6.68
N ALA A 59 -6.14 2.69 6.20
CA ALA A 59 -4.84 2.17 5.83
C ALA A 59 -3.85 2.54 6.94
N TRP A 60 -3.17 1.54 7.49
CA TRP A 60 -2.13 1.72 8.49
C TRP A 60 -0.86 1.03 8.01
N VAL A 61 0.25 1.77 8.01
CA VAL A 61 1.56 1.26 7.62
C VAL A 61 2.48 1.31 8.83
N VAL A 62 3.12 0.18 9.14
CA VAL A 62 4.11 0.07 10.21
C VAL A 62 5.44 -0.37 9.62
N ASP A 63 6.51 0.37 9.89
CA ASP A 63 7.86 0.00 9.48
C ASP A 63 8.55 -0.76 10.60
N TRP A 64 9.06 -1.93 10.26
CA TRP A 64 9.77 -2.84 11.16
C TRP A 64 11.23 -2.94 10.77
N SER A 65 12.11 -3.09 11.76
CA SER A 65 13.55 -3.25 11.54
C SER A 65 13.91 -4.57 10.85
N ASP A 66 13.03 -5.57 10.92
CA ASP A 66 13.17 -6.84 10.20
C ASP A 66 11.82 -7.54 9.97
N ALA A 67 11.85 -8.64 9.22
CA ALA A 67 10.66 -9.40 8.79
C ALA A 67 9.88 -10.11 9.92
N ARG A 68 10.38 -10.10 11.17
CA ARG A 68 9.67 -10.71 12.32
C ARG A 68 8.64 -9.77 12.92
N GLY A 69 8.71 -8.48 12.63
CA GLY A 69 7.73 -7.50 13.09
C GLY A 69 6.31 -7.81 12.59
N ALA A 70 5.32 -7.57 13.44
CA ALA A 70 3.91 -7.76 13.15
C ALA A 70 3.05 -7.02 14.18
N SER A 71 2.18 -6.12 13.72
CA SER A 71 1.30 -5.34 14.58
C SER A 71 0.25 -6.19 15.28
N HIS A 72 -0.15 -7.30 14.66
CA HIS A 72 -1.31 -8.11 15.03
C HIS A 72 -2.62 -7.29 15.11
N ALA A 73 -2.83 -6.36 14.17
CA ALA A 73 -3.98 -5.47 14.11
C ALA A 73 -5.35 -6.15 14.32
N ASN A 74 -5.55 -7.37 13.78
CA ASN A 74 -6.78 -8.15 13.98
C ASN A 74 -7.08 -8.50 15.44
N LYS A 75 -6.05 -8.59 16.29
CA LYS A 75 -6.17 -8.82 17.74
C LYS A 75 -6.27 -7.51 18.52
N LEU A 76 -5.68 -6.43 18.00
CA LEU A 76 -5.70 -5.12 18.65
C LEU A 76 -7.06 -4.42 18.51
N PHE A 77 -7.74 -4.59 17.36
CA PHE A 77 -8.91 -3.79 17.03
C PHE A 77 -10.26 -4.55 16.93
N PRO A 78 -10.51 -5.71 17.59
CA PRO A 78 -11.75 -6.45 17.40
C PRO A 78 -12.99 -5.61 17.76
N GLY A 79 -12.87 -4.69 18.71
CA GLY A 79 -13.93 -3.76 19.10
C GLY A 79 -14.21 -2.62 18.12
N PHE A 80 -13.28 -2.33 17.19
CA PHE A 80 -13.38 -1.18 16.28
C PHE A 80 -13.66 -1.59 14.85
N ILE A 81 -13.35 -2.83 14.48
CA ILE A 81 -13.56 -3.36 13.12
C ILE A 81 -15.06 -3.53 12.85
N GLN A 82 -15.49 -3.16 11.64
CA GLN A 82 -16.86 -3.36 11.19
C GLN A 82 -17.16 -4.86 11.04
N ASN A 83 -18.29 -5.31 11.58
CA ASN A 83 -18.71 -6.70 11.51
C ASN A 83 -18.77 -7.23 10.06
N GLY A 84 -18.27 -8.44 9.85
CA GLY A 84 -18.26 -9.11 8.54
C GLY A 84 -17.21 -8.57 7.57
N THR A 85 -16.25 -7.76 8.05
CA THR A 85 -15.12 -7.27 7.25
C THR A 85 -13.83 -7.93 7.70
N GLU A 86 -12.90 -8.11 6.76
CA GLU A 86 -11.60 -8.74 7.01
C GLU A 86 -10.49 -7.70 7.16
N VAL A 87 -9.46 -8.07 7.93
CA VAL A 87 -8.22 -7.30 8.01
C VAL A 87 -7.24 -7.88 7.00
N LEU A 88 -6.84 -7.06 6.03
CA LEU A 88 -5.84 -7.40 5.04
C LEU A 88 -4.47 -6.90 5.50
N THR A 89 -3.48 -7.79 5.60
CA THR A 89 -2.11 -7.44 5.98
C THR A 89 -1.12 -7.93 4.93
N LEU A 90 -0.25 -7.04 4.47
CA LEU A 90 0.84 -7.33 3.54
C LEU A 90 2.16 -6.88 4.16
N TYR A 91 3.17 -7.72 4.15
CA TYR A 91 4.53 -7.33 4.54
C TYR A 91 5.36 -7.14 3.29
N VAL A 92 5.89 -5.94 3.10
CA VAL A 92 6.48 -5.49 1.85
C VAL A 92 7.82 -4.83 2.12
N THR A 93 8.83 -5.22 1.35
CA THR A 93 10.11 -4.51 1.33
C THR A 93 10.05 -3.42 0.26
N LEU A 94 9.88 -2.17 0.68
CA LEU A 94 9.86 -1.02 -0.23
C LEU A 94 11.27 -0.60 -0.66
N THR A 95 11.40 -0.17 -1.90
CA THR A 95 12.60 0.46 -2.46
C THR A 95 12.21 1.79 -3.12
N PRO A 96 12.70 2.94 -2.60
CA PRO A 96 13.42 3.08 -1.34
C PRO A 96 12.54 2.73 -0.12
N PRO A 97 13.12 2.36 1.04
CA PRO A 97 12.36 2.15 2.27
C PRO A 97 11.62 3.42 2.72
N ASN A 98 10.43 3.27 3.30
CA ASN A 98 9.69 4.42 3.85
C ASN A 98 10.45 5.07 5.02
N SER A 99 11.11 4.28 5.86
CA SER A 99 11.90 4.76 7.00
C SER A 99 13.06 5.68 6.63
N GLU A 100 13.52 5.66 5.37
CA GLU A 100 14.60 6.53 4.87
C GLU A 100 14.06 7.82 4.22
N THR A 101 12.81 7.81 3.78
CA THR A 101 12.25 8.89 2.95
C THR A 101 11.13 9.68 3.63
N ASP A 102 10.47 9.09 4.63
CA ASP A 102 9.22 9.58 5.23
C ASP A 102 8.13 9.92 4.17
N ALA A 103 8.25 9.34 2.97
CA ALA A 103 7.47 9.72 1.80
C ALA A 103 5.96 9.56 2.04
N LEU A 104 5.55 8.48 2.74
CA LEU A 104 4.14 8.25 3.03
C LEU A 104 3.50 9.44 3.76
N SER A 105 4.19 9.97 4.78
CA SER A 105 3.67 11.05 5.64
C SER A 105 3.91 12.48 5.12
N THR A 106 4.81 12.64 4.14
CA THR A 106 5.15 13.95 3.55
C THR A 106 4.41 14.21 2.24
N ASN A 107 3.97 13.16 1.56
CA ASN A 107 3.09 13.28 0.41
C ASN A 107 1.71 13.83 0.82
N PRO A 108 1.13 14.80 0.08
CA PRO A 108 -0.25 15.23 0.30
C PRO A 108 -1.25 14.07 0.18
N VAL A 109 -1.05 13.24 -0.85
CA VAL A 109 -1.80 12.00 -1.07
C VAL A 109 -0.83 10.92 -1.52
N THR A 110 -0.94 9.74 -0.94
CA THR A 110 -0.24 8.55 -1.42
C THR A 110 -1.24 7.58 -2.04
N GLU A 111 -0.98 7.18 -3.27
CA GLU A 111 -1.60 6.03 -3.90
C GLU A 111 -0.89 4.75 -3.44
N ILE A 112 -1.64 3.80 -2.90
CA ILE A 112 -1.19 2.43 -2.70
C ILE A 112 -1.87 1.55 -3.74
N CYS A 113 -1.07 0.96 -4.63
CA CYS A 113 -1.55 0.08 -5.69
C CYS A 113 -0.91 -1.31 -5.53
N ALA A 114 -1.73 -2.35 -5.35
CA ALA A 114 -1.28 -3.73 -5.35
C ALA A 114 -1.56 -4.37 -6.72
N LEU A 115 -0.50 -4.83 -7.38
CA LEU A 115 -0.56 -5.51 -8.67
C LEU A 115 -0.32 -7.01 -8.45
N SER A 116 -1.28 -7.83 -8.81
CA SER A 116 -1.20 -9.29 -8.70
C SER A 116 -0.73 -9.91 -10.00
N PHE A 117 0.21 -10.85 -9.92
CA PHE A 117 0.73 -11.59 -11.07
C PHE A 117 0.71 -13.10 -10.79
N PRO A 118 0.63 -13.96 -11.82
CA PRO A 118 0.70 -15.41 -11.61
C PRO A 118 2.00 -15.82 -10.90
N SER A 119 1.91 -16.65 -9.86
CA SER A 119 3.11 -17.16 -9.18
C SER A 119 3.95 -18.11 -10.05
N SER A 120 3.37 -18.60 -11.15
CA SER A 120 3.99 -19.52 -12.10
C SER A 120 4.64 -18.84 -13.30
N MET A 121 4.87 -17.53 -13.26
CA MET A 121 5.57 -16.83 -14.36
C MET A 121 6.98 -17.40 -14.57
N THR A 122 7.37 -17.52 -15.83
CA THR A 122 8.72 -17.98 -16.20
C THR A 122 9.77 -16.90 -15.86
N PRO A 123 11.06 -17.26 -15.73
CA PRO A 123 12.12 -16.27 -15.54
C PRO A 123 12.15 -15.19 -16.62
N ASP A 124 11.92 -15.55 -17.88
CA ASP A 124 11.87 -14.59 -19.01
C ASP A 124 10.67 -13.64 -18.90
N ASP A 125 9.52 -14.15 -18.45
CA ASP A 125 8.33 -13.31 -18.23
C ASP A 125 8.52 -12.36 -17.04
N LEU A 126 9.16 -12.82 -15.97
CA LEU A 126 9.53 -11.99 -14.82
C LEU A 126 10.52 -10.89 -15.23
N LEU A 127 11.51 -11.20 -16.06
CA LEU A 127 12.46 -10.22 -16.59
C LEU A 127 11.75 -9.14 -17.40
N LYS A 128 10.83 -9.53 -18.29
CA LYS A 128 10.02 -8.60 -19.08
C LYS A 128 9.13 -7.75 -18.19
N LEU A 129 8.45 -8.35 -17.20
CA LEU A 129 7.62 -7.62 -16.24
C LEU A 129 8.43 -6.57 -15.47
N ASN A 130 9.62 -6.93 -14.98
CA ASN A 130 10.49 -5.99 -14.27
C ASN A 130 10.92 -4.83 -15.19
N ALA A 131 11.26 -5.11 -16.44
CA ALA A 131 11.58 -4.07 -17.43
C ALA A 131 10.37 -3.14 -17.69
N ASP A 132 9.16 -3.72 -17.80
CA ASP A 132 7.92 -2.97 -17.99
C ASP A 132 7.60 -2.08 -16.77
N LEU A 133 7.79 -2.58 -15.55
CA LEU A 133 7.63 -1.82 -14.30
C LEU A 133 8.64 -0.66 -14.19
N ILE A 134 9.89 -0.89 -14.59
CA ILE A 134 10.91 0.16 -14.65
C ILE A 134 10.52 1.23 -15.68
N ASN A 135 10.11 0.82 -16.88
CA ASN A 135 9.67 1.76 -17.91
C ASN A 135 8.43 2.56 -17.48
N PHE A 136 7.50 1.93 -16.75
CA PHE A 136 6.34 2.62 -16.19
C PHE A 136 6.75 3.70 -15.17
N ARG A 137 7.65 3.37 -14.24
CA ARG A 137 8.22 4.36 -13.32
C ARG A 137 8.90 5.50 -14.07
N THR A 138 9.77 5.20 -15.03
CA THR A 138 10.48 6.22 -15.83
C THR A 138 9.51 7.10 -16.62
N ALA A 139 8.47 6.52 -17.22
CA ALA A 139 7.46 7.30 -17.95
C ALA A 139 6.81 8.36 -17.03
N LEU A 140 6.42 7.97 -15.81
CA LEU A 140 5.73 8.87 -14.89
C LEU A 140 6.68 9.83 -14.16
N MET A 141 7.88 9.40 -13.79
CA MET A 141 8.84 10.22 -13.02
C MET A 141 9.70 11.14 -13.90
N GLU A 142 9.88 10.84 -15.18
CA GLU A 142 10.83 11.56 -16.03
C GLU A 142 10.21 12.14 -17.30
N ARG A 143 9.22 11.46 -17.90
CA ARG A 143 8.67 11.87 -19.22
C ARG A 143 7.42 12.74 -19.10
N LEU A 144 6.66 12.62 -18.02
CA LEU A 144 5.56 13.54 -17.75
C LEU A 144 6.05 14.98 -17.54
N PRO A 145 5.21 16.01 -17.82
CA PRO A 145 5.49 17.38 -17.41
C PRO A 145 5.75 17.46 -15.91
N PRO A 146 6.72 18.27 -15.42
CA PRO A 146 7.06 18.31 -13.99
C PRO A 146 5.90 18.50 -13.03
N SER A 147 4.91 19.32 -13.39
CA SER A 147 3.68 19.56 -12.60
C SER A 147 2.72 18.36 -12.53
N SER A 148 2.91 17.36 -13.38
CA SER A 148 2.06 16.17 -13.49
C SER A 148 2.76 14.90 -13.02
N ARG A 149 4.03 15.00 -12.58
CA ARG A 149 4.80 13.86 -12.08
C ARG A 149 4.35 13.48 -10.67
N PRO A 150 4.48 12.21 -10.30
CA PRO A 150 4.47 11.83 -8.89
C PRO A 150 5.56 12.57 -8.11
N LYS A 151 5.26 12.91 -6.86
CA LYS A 151 6.21 13.50 -5.90
C LYS A 151 7.20 12.47 -5.37
N SER A 152 6.75 11.22 -5.23
CA SER A 152 7.58 10.12 -4.76
C SER A 152 7.17 8.81 -5.43
N TRP A 153 8.09 7.85 -5.44
CA TRP A 153 7.85 6.52 -5.99
C TRP A 153 8.61 5.47 -5.18
N ALA A 154 7.89 4.57 -4.54
CA ALA A 154 8.44 3.36 -3.96
C ALA A 154 7.75 2.12 -4.54
N THR A 155 8.54 1.08 -4.73
CA THR A 155 8.10 -0.23 -5.25
C THR A 155 8.55 -1.29 -4.29
N GLY A 156 7.71 -2.29 -4.03
CA GLY A 156 8.09 -3.42 -3.19
C GLY A 156 7.43 -4.72 -3.61
N TYR A 157 8.09 -5.81 -3.23
CA TYR A 157 7.56 -7.16 -3.37
C TYR A 157 6.97 -7.57 -2.03
N MET A 158 5.80 -8.21 -2.06
CA MET A 158 5.22 -8.79 -0.87
C MET A 158 6.09 -9.98 -0.41
N ASN A 159 6.65 -9.87 0.78
CA ASN A 159 7.45 -10.92 1.42
C ASN A 159 6.55 -11.93 2.16
N ARG A 160 5.51 -11.44 2.84
CA ARG A 160 4.59 -12.26 3.63
C ARG A 160 3.13 -11.82 3.44
N PRO A 161 2.22 -12.76 3.13
CA PRO A 161 2.52 -14.12 2.67
C PRO A 161 3.31 -14.11 1.35
N GLY A 162 4.05 -15.17 1.02
CA GLY A 162 4.87 -15.19 -0.21
C GLY A 162 4.01 -15.23 -1.49
N THR A 163 2.80 -15.78 -1.38
CA THR A 163 1.76 -15.79 -2.42
C THR A 163 0.38 -15.66 -1.77
N LEU A 164 -0.62 -15.28 -2.56
CA LEU A 164 -2.03 -15.30 -2.20
C LEU A 164 -2.80 -16.25 -3.09
N GLU A 165 -3.85 -16.89 -2.57
CA GLU A 165 -4.78 -17.62 -3.42
C GLU A 165 -5.44 -16.66 -4.43
N HIS A 166 -5.52 -17.09 -5.69
CA HIS A 166 -6.09 -16.30 -6.76
C HIS A 166 -6.69 -17.18 -7.85
N LYS A 167 -8.03 -17.15 -7.97
CA LYS A 167 -8.79 -18.00 -8.93
C LYS A 167 -8.41 -17.79 -10.39
N GLY A 168 -7.97 -16.58 -10.75
CA GLY A 168 -7.51 -16.25 -12.11
C GLY A 168 -6.07 -16.68 -12.41
N SER A 169 -5.33 -17.22 -11.44
CA SER A 169 -3.96 -17.68 -11.66
C SER A 169 -3.94 -19.14 -12.14
N PRO A 170 -3.11 -19.51 -13.13
CA PRO A 170 -2.93 -20.90 -13.55
C PRO A 170 -2.52 -21.86 -12.43
N SER A 171 -1.73 -21.39 -11.46
CA SER A 171 -1.29 -22.15 -10.28
C SER A 171 -2.27 -22.08 -9.10
N GLY A 172 -3.38 -21.34 -9.26
CA GLY A 172 -4.25 -20.94 -8.15
C GLY A 172 -3.64 -19.92 -7.19
N HIS A 173 -2.41 -19.45 -7.43
CA HIS A 173 -1.69 -18.53 -6.55
C HIS A 173 -1.10 -17.33 -7.30
N ALA A 174 -1.08 -16.17 -6.66
CA ALA A 174 -0.53 -14.93 -7.18
C ALA A 174 0.58 -14.38 -6.28
N THR A 175 1.58 -13.75 -6.88
CA THR A 175 2.50 -12.84 -6.19
C THR A 175 1.94 -11.42 -6.24
N VAL A 176 2.33 -10.58 -5.29
CA VAL A 176 1.86 -9.18 -5.21
C VAL A 176 3.05 -8.24 -5.22
N HIS A 177 2.99 -7.27 -6.14
CA HIS A 177 3.84 -6.09 -6.14
C HIS A 177 3.04 -4.92 -5.58
N VAL A 178 3.65 -4.13 -4.69
CA VAL A 178 3.04 -2.93 -4.13
C VAL A 178 3.77 -1.71 -4.65
N LEU A 179 3.01 -0.76 -5.18
CA LEU A 179 3.48 0.58 -5.49
C LEU A 179 2.93 1.54 -4.43
N ALA A 180 3.81 2.37 -3.87
CA ALA A 180 3.45 3.51 -3.05
C ALA A 180 3.91 4.78 -3.78
N VAL A 181 2.95 5.53 -4.32
CA VAL A 181 3.20 6.64 -5.25
C VAL A 181 2.64 7.93 -4.66
N GLY A 182 3.51 8.93 -4.49
CA GLY A 182 3.12 10.23 -3.95
C GLY A 182 2.55 11.14 -5.02
N TRP A 183 1.43 11.79 -4.73
CA TRP A 183 0.77 12.72 -5.63
C TRP A 183 0.46 14.05 -4.92
N GLU A 184 0.37 15.13 -5.70
CA GLU A 184 -0.11 16.43 -5.20
C GLU A 184 -1.57 16.36 -4.75
N SER A 185 -2.40 15.62 -5.49
CA SER A 185 -3.80 15.34 -5.15
C SER A 185 -4.29 14.10 -5.88
N VAL A 186 -5.50 13.63 -5.53
CA VAL A 186 -6.18 12.54 -6.24
C VAL A 186 -6.44 12.93 -7.70
N GLU A 187 -6.78 14.19 -7.95
CA GLU A 187 -7.02 14.74 -9.29
C GLU A 187 -5.74 14.76 -10.11
N ALA A 188 -4.59 15.04 -9.51
CA ALA A 188 -3.30 14.99 -10.19
C ALA A 188 -3.00 13.56 -10.71
N HIS A 189 -3.22 12.54 -9.87
CA HIS A 189 -3.12 11.15 -10.31
C HIS A 189 -4.12 10.84 -11.43
N ARG A 190 -5.40 11.22 -11.27
CA ARG A 190 -6.42 11.00 -12.31
C ARG A 190 -6.04 11.65 -13.64
N ALA A 191 -5.55 12.89 -13.62
CA ALA A 191 -5.07 13.57 -14.81
C ALA A 191 -3.87 12.85 -15.45
N ALA A 192 -2.91 12.38 -14.64
CA ALA A 192 -1.79 11.60 -15.14
C ALA A 192 -2.25 10.30 -15.83
N ARG A 193 -3.30 9.65 -15.35
CA ARG A 193 -3.87 8.44 -15.98
C ARG A 193 -4.42 8.66 -17.39
N GLU A 194 -4.85 9.88 -17.70
CA GLU A 194 -5.38 10.24 -19.03
C GLU A 194 -4.26 10.59 -20.02
N THR A 195 -3.00 10.61 -19.58
CA THR A 195 -1.86 10.88 -20.46
C THR A 195 -1.51 9.68 -21.33
N LYS A 196 -0.96 9.97 -22.50
CA LYS A 196 -0.45 8.95 -23.41
C LYS A 196 0.68 8.15 -22.76
N GLU A 197 1.57 8.84 -22.06
CA GLU A 197 2.70 8.24 -21.35
C GLU A 197 2.24 7.19 -20.36
N PHE A 198 1.24 7.49 -19.53
CA PHE A 198 0.65 6.51 -18.60
C PHE A 198 0.01 5.35 -19.35
N ALA A 199 -0.88 5.64 -20.31
CA ALA A 199 -1.67 4.63 -21.02
C ALA A 199 -0.78 3.61 -21.75
N GLU A 200 0.27 4.08 -22.43
CA GLU A 200 1.19 3.23 -23.17
C GLU A 200 2.09 2.41 -22.26
N SER A 201 2.60 3.01 -21.19
CA SER A 201 3.55 2.33 -20.29
C SER A 201 2.91 1.34 -19.32
N ILE A 202 1.65 1.54 -18.90
CA ILE A 202 0.93 0.60 -18.02
C ILE A 202 0.34 -0.60 -18.77
N LYS A 203 0.13 -0.47 -20.09
CA LYS A 203 -0.50 -1.50 -20.93
C LYS A 203 0.17 -2.88 -20.84
N PRO A 204 1.50 -3.02 -21.03
CA PRO A 204 2.14 -4.34 -20.98
C PRO A 204 2.10 -4.96 -19.57
N ILE A 205 2.06 -4.15 -18.51
CA ILE A 205 1.88 -4.62 -17.14
C ILE A 205 0.45 -5.18 -16.96
N ARG A 206 -0.56 -4.42 -17.38
CA ARG A 206 -1.98 -4.83 -17.29
C ARG A 206 -2.31 -6.09 -18.07
N GLN A 207 -1.64 -6.32 -19.20
CA GLN A 207 -1.81 -7.56 -19.99
C GLN A 207 -1.34 -8.81 -19.25
N ARG A 208 -0.45 -8.67 -18.25
CA ARG A 208 0.08 -9.77 -17.43
C ARG A 208 -0.53 -9.81 -16.04
N ALA A 209 -1.06 -8.69 -15.57
CA ALA A 209 -1.69 -8.58 -14.27
C ALA A 209 -2.95 -9.45 -14.22
N LEU A 210 -3.13 -10.11 -13.09
CA LEU A 210 -4.38 -10.76 -12.75
C LEU A 210 -5.40 -9.71 -12.31
N ALA A 211 -6.67 -10.11 -12.26
CA ALA A 211 -7.68 -9.30 -11.58
C ALA A 211 -7.23 -8.98 -10.15
N LEU A 212 -7.66 -7.84 -9.63
CA LEU A 212 -7.33 -7.46 -8.27
C LEU A 212 -7.98 -8.46 -7.32
N ALA A 213 -7.18 -9.08 -6.45
CA ALA A 213 -7.71 -9.86 -5.33
C ALA A 213 -8.59 -8.96 -4.45
N GLN A 214 -9.60 -9.55 -3.81
CA GLN A 214 -10.56 -8.82 -2.99
C GLN A 214 -9.84 -8.02 -1.90
N GLY A 215 -10.17 -6.74 -1.76
CA GLY A 215 -9.53 -5.83 -0.80
C GLY A 215 -8.22 -5.18 -1.28
N LEU A 216 -7.56 -5.72 -2.31
CA LEU A 216 -6.26 -5.24 -2.84
C LEU A 216 -6.38 -4.15 -3.93
N GLY A 217 -7.55 -3.52 -4.07
CA GLY A 217 -7.72 -2.40 -4.99
C GLY A 217 -6.82 -1.21 -4.65
N MET A 218 -6.53 -0.41 -5.68
CA MET A 218 -5.83 0.87 -5.55
C MET A 218 -6.59 1.78 -4.56
N LYS A 219 -5.83 2.42 -3.67
CA LYS A 219 -6.34 3.31 -2.62
C LYS A 219 -5.55 4.60 -2.58
N HIS A 220 -6.23 5.73 -2.37
CA HIS A 220 -5.58 6.99 -2.03
C HIS A 220 -5.69 7.25 -0.54
N VAL A 221 -4.59 7.64 0.09
CA VAL A 221 -4.55 7.89 1.54
C VAL A 221 -3.72 9.14 1.79
N THR A 222 -4.26 10.05 2.60
CA THR A 222 -3.48 11.11 3.24
C THR A 222 -3.01 10.58 4.58
N PHE A 223 -1.74 10.17 4.64
CA PHE A 223 -1.17 9.58 5.84
C PHE A 223 -0.77 10.64 6.86
N ARG A 224 -0.97 10.30 8.14
CA ARG A 224 -0.51 11.05 9.30
C ARG A 224 0.39 10.13 10.11
N LYS A 225 1.54 10.65 10.53
CA LYS A 225 2.48 9.91 11.39
C LYS A 225 1.86 9.76 12.78
N LEU A 226 2.02 8.57 13.38
CA LEU A 226 1.52 8.24 14.72
C LEU A 226 2.52 8.57 15.82
#